data_AF-A0A850RAE5-F1
#
_entry.id   AF-A0A850RAE5-F1
#
_cell.length_a   1.000
_cell.length_b   1.000
_cell.length_c   1.000
_cell.angle_alpha   90.00
_cell.angle_beta   90.00
_cell.angle_gamma   90.00
#
_symmetry.space_group_name_H-M   'P 1'
#
loop_
_entity.id
_entity.type
_entity.pdbx_description
1 polymer ?
#
loop_
_entity_poly.entity_id
_entity_poly.type
_entity_poly.pdbx_seq_one_letter_code
_entity_poly.pdbx_strand_id
1 'polypeptide(L)'
;MSIESSLWDIIPWLTERSSDWKSLFRDIHTHQTTPSVYLTLTWLAILRTGRNSLWTLALLSLPGTLLHELTHFTVGWLLGAKPVSLDLAPRRVGDRWILGSVSFARINILNAAPTAFAPLLMLPIAWWLFQHWLTPVFVAGHYAEWVLAGYLVGCCVFSCLPSWIDIKLGTPSALVWAGLGYGAWHSWMLV
;
A
#
# COMPACT_ATOMS: atom_id res chain seq x y z
N MET A 1 -29.13 -41.38 -8.48
CA MET A 1 -28.01 -40.78 -7.73
C MET A 1 -28.18 -39.27 -7.86
N SER A 2 -28.86 -38.65 -6.88
CA SER A 2 -29.40 -37.28 -6.98
C SER A 2 -28.35 -36.26 -6.56
N ILE A 3 -28.13 -35.24 -7.40
CA ILE A 3 -27.22 -34.10 -7.19
C ILE A 3 -28.03 -32.99 -6.51
N GLU A 4 -28.27 -33.10 -5.20
CA GLU A 4 -29.02 -32.09 -4.42
C GLU A 4 -28.26 -31.57 -3.17
N SER A 5 -26.95 -31.79 -3.07
CA SER A 5 -26.16 -31.39 -1.88
C SER A 5 -25.25 -30.16 -2.06
N SER A 6 -25.35 -29.36 -3.12
CA SER A 6 -24.29 -28.39 -3.44
C SER A 6 -24.42 -26.97 -2.88
N LEU A 7 -25.54 -26.59 -2.24
CA LEU A 7 -25.71 -25.22 -1.70
C LEU A 7 -25.72 -25.15 -0.16
N TRP A 8 -26.15 -26.21 0.52
CA TRP A 8 -26.21 -26.26 1.98
C TRP A 8 -24.86 -26.51 2.64
N ASP A 9 -23.89 -27.07 1.92
CA ASP A 9 -22.51 -27.27 2.40
C ASP A 9 -21.64 -26.00 2.31
N ILE A 10 -22.05 -25.01 1.50
CA ILE A 10 -21.35 -23.72 1.34
C ILE A 10 -21.74 -22.72 2.43
N ILE A 11 -22.99 -22.80 2.91
CA ILE A 11 -23.55 -21.86 3.90
C ILE A 11 -22.74 -21.85 5.22
N PRO A 12 -22.32 -23.00 5.80
CA PRO A 12 -21.45 -23.04 6.98
C PRO A 12 -20.07 -22.38 6.76
N TRP A 13 -19.47 -22.57 5.58
CA TRP A 13 -18.18 -21.96 5.25
C TRP A 13 -18.26 -20.43 5.12
N LEU A 14 -19.37 -19.91 4.59
CA LEU A 14 -19.62 -18.47 4.52
C LEU A 14 -19.89 -17.86 5.90
N THR A 15 -20.57 -18.58 6.79
CA THR A 15 -20.84 -18.10 8.16
C THR A 15 -19.60 -18.15 9.06
N GLU A 16 -18.75 -19.17 8.97
CA GLU A 16 -17.47 -19.20 9.68
C GLU A 16 -16.55 -18.06 9.22
N ARG A 17 -16.42 -17.82 7.91
CA ARG A 17 -15.64 -16.68 7.40
C ARG A 17 -16.23 -15.33 7.78
N SER A 18 -17.55 -15.23 7.98
CA SER A 18 -18.20 -14.02 8.49
C SER A 18 -17.89 -13.73 9.97
N SER A 19 -17.60 -14.78 10.76
CA SER A 19 -17.19 -14.64 12.16
C SER A 19 -15.74 -14.17 12.29
N ASP A 20 -14.91 -14.46 11.29
CA ASP A 20 -13.50 -14.04 11.23
C ASP A 20 -13.35 -12.52 11.05
N TRP A 21 -14.24 -11.88 10.30
CA TRP A 21 -14.27 -10.41 10.21
C TRP A 21 -14.61 -9.78 11.56
N LYS A 22 -15.52 -10.38 12.33
CA LYS A 22 -15.90 -9.87 13.66
C LYS A 22 -14.75 -10.01 14.65
N SER A 23 -13.96 -11.09 14.60
CA SER A 23 -12.72 -11.18 15.37
C SER A 23 -11.68 -10.16 14.90
N LEU A 24 -11.47 -10.00 13.59
CA LEU A 24 -10.56 -8.99 13.04
C LEU A 24 -10.91 -7.56 13.50
N PHE A 25 -12.20 -7.19 13.44
CA PHE A 25 -12.67 -5.88 13.94
C PHE A 25 -12.62 -5.77 15.47
N ARG A 26 -12.87 -6.87 16.19
CA ARG A 26 -12.77 -6.90 17.66
C ARG A 26 -11.33 -6.77 18.14
N ASP A 27 -10.36 -7.37 17.44
CA ASP A 27 -8.94 -7.25 17.73
C ASP A 27 -8.44 -5.82 17.50
N ILE A 28 -8.95 -5.15 16.46
CA ILE A 28 -8.76 -3.70 16.22
C ILE A 28 -9.35 -2.83 17.36
N HIS A 29 -10.34 -3.32 18.10
CA HIS A 29 -10.99 -2.61 19.21
C HIS A 29 -10.56 -3.10 20.60
N THR A 30 -9.53 -3.94 20.71
CA THR A 30 -8.96 -4.27 22.03
C THR A 30 -8.28 -3.04 22.63
N HIS A 31 -8.27 -2.92 23.96
CA HIS A 31 -7.60 -1.82 24.67
C HIS A 31 -6.12 -1.60 24.26
N GLN A 32 -5.50 -2.59 23.63
CA GLN A 32 -4.09 -2.60 23.23
C GLN A 32 -3.85 -1.97 21.84
N THR A 33 -4.80 -2.05 20.91
CA THR A 33 -4.65 -1.54 19.53
C THR A 33 -5.16 -0.12 19.36
N THR A 34 -6.17 0.29 20.15
CA THR A 34 -6.76 1.64 20.09
C THR A 34 -5.73 2.78 20.17
N PRO A 35 -4.74 2.75 21.09
CA PRO A 35 -3.73 3.81 21.16
C PRO A 35 -2.90 3.92 19.88
N SER A 36 -2.50 2.79 19.31
CA SER A 36 -1.73 2.72 18.06
C SER A 36 -2.52 3.24 16.85
N VAL A 37 -3.83 2.98 16.81
CA VAL A 37 -4.73 3.58 15.80
C VAL A 37 -4.73 5.11 15.95
N TYR A 38 -4.97 5.63 17.15
CA TYR A 38 -4.98 7.08 17.38
C TYR A 38 -3.64 7.72 17.01
N LEU A 39 -2.52 7.13 17.43
CA LEU A 39 -1.19 7.63 17.10
C LEU A 39 -0.97 7.68 15.58
N THR A 40 -1.36 6.63 14.86
CA THR A 40 -1.26 6.60 13.39
C THR A 40 -2.09 7.70 12.75
N LEU A 41 -3.33 7.90 13.21
CA LEU A 41 -4.20 8.97 12.73
C LEU A 41 -3.63 10.36 13.04
N THR A 42 -3.03 10.54 14.23
CA THR A 42 -2.34 11.78 14.61
C THR A 42 -1.17 12.06 13.66
N TRP A 43 -0.33 11.08 13.38
CA TRP A 43 0.76 11.24 12.41
C TRP A 43 0.25 11.55 11.01
N LEU A 44 -0.81 10.89 10.55
CA LEU A 44 -1.44 11.21 9.27
C LEU A 44 -1.96 12.65 9.23
N ALA A 45 -2.59 13.13 10.31
CA ALA A 45 -3.04 14.52 10.39
C ALA A 45 -1.86 15.50 10.37
N ILE A 46 -0.76 15.21 11.06
CA ILE A 46 0.47 16.02 11.06
C ILE A 46 1.07 16.06 9.65
N LEU A 47 1.26 14.92 9.00
CA LEU A 47 1.77 14.85 7.62
C LEU A 47 0.86 15.61 6.65
N ARG A 48 -0.46 15.48 6.82
CA ARG A 48 -1.45 16.09 5.93
C ARG A 48 -1.57 17.60 6.08
N THR A 49 -1.35 18.13 7.28
CA THR A 49 -1.33 19.57 7.56
C THR A 49 0.03 20.20 7.25
N GLY A 50 1.12 19.47 7.53
CA GLY A 50 2.50 19.86 7.26
C GLY A 50 2.85 19.99 5.78
N ARG A 51 2.03 19.43 4.87
CA ARG A 51 2.25 19.48 3.41
C ARG A 51 2.29 20.89 2.79
N ASN A 52 1.93 21.93 3.53
CA ASN A 52 1.93 23.30 2.99
C ASN A 52 3.27 24.02 3.19
N SER A 53 4.18 23.44 3.98
CA SER A 53 5.52 23.97 4.21
C SER A 53 6.57 23.03 3.62
N LEU A 54 7.43 23.56 2.75
CA LEU A 54 8.47 22.78 2.04
C LEU A 54 9.40 22.03 3.00
N TRP A 55 9.73 22.65 4.12
CA TRP A 55 10.61 22.08 5.15
C TRP A 55 9.94 20.96 5.94
N THR A 56 8.67 21.14 6.27
CA THR A 56 7.86 20.14 6.97
C THR A 56 7.59 18.94 6.06
N LEU A 57 7.39 19.17 4.76
CA LEU A 57 7.25 18.13 3.74
C LEU A 57 8.56 17.37 3.54
N ALA A 58 9.68 18.08 3.35
CA ALA A 58 10.98 17.42 3.17
C ALA A 58 11.33 16.57 4.41
N LEU A 59 11.37 17.12 5.62
CA LEU A 59 11.88 16.39 6.78
C LEU A 59 10.95 15.28 7.28
N LEU A 60 9.62 15.46 7.24
CA LEU A 60 8.66 14.47 7.74
C LEU A 60 8.15 13.50 6.69
N SER A 61 8.32 13.78 5.40
CA SER A 61 7.88 12.85 4.34
C SER A 61 9.01 12.18 3.57
N LEU A 62 10.27 12.60 3.77
CA LEU A 62 11.44 11.96 3.13
C LEU A 62 11.44 10.42 3.27
N PRO A 63 11.16 9.82 4.45
CA PRO A 63 11.08 8.37 4.55
C PRO A 63 9.96 7.77 3.69
N GLY A 64 8.81 8.44 3.63
CA GLY A 64 7.68 8.03 2.79
C GLY A 64 7.98 8.15 1.30
N THR A 65 8.59 9.27 0.85
CA THR A 65 9.03 9.47 -0.54
C THR A 65 10.10 8.47 -0.93
N LEU A 66 11.09 8.23 -0.06
CA LEU A 66 12.11 7.20 -0.29
C LEU A 66 11.47 5.83 -0.48
N LEU A 67 10.58 5.41 0.42
CA LEU A 67 9.88 4.13 0.31
C LEU A 67 9.03 4.06 -0.96
N HIS A 68 8.32 5.13 -1.31
CA HIS A 68 7.52 5.22 -2.53
C HIS A 68 8.38 4.95 -3.78
N GLU A 69 9.47 5.69 -3.95
CA GLU A 69 10.37 5.50 -5.08
C GLU A 69 11.05 4.12 -5.05
N LEU A 70 11.39 3.61 -3.86
CA LEU A 70 11.94 2.26 -3.73
C LEU A 70 10.93 1.18 -4.13
N THR A 71 9.63 1.34 -3.89
CA THR A 71 8.64 0.37 -4.37
C THR A 71 8.58 0.33 -5.89
N HIS A 72 8.58 1.49 -6.56
CA HIS A 72 8.70 1.55 -8.02
C HIS A 72 9.98 0.88 -8.51
N PHE A 73 11.12 1.22 -7.90
CA PHE A 73 12.43 0.68 -8.27
C PHE A 73 12.46 -0.85 -8.13
N THR A 74 12.05 -1.38 -6.98
CA THR A 74 12.11 -2.81 -6.66
C THR A 74 11.15 -3.61 -7.54
N VAL A 75 9.89 -3.21 -7.65
CA VAL A 75 8.91 -3.90 -8.50
C VAL A 75 9.31 -3.81 -9.97
N GLY A 76 9.75 -2.63 -10.42
CA GLY A 76 10.25 -2.47 -11.79
C GLY A 76 11.48 -3.30 -12.08
N TRP A 77 12.41 -3.44 -11.13
CA TRP A 77 13.57 -4.33 -11.29
C TRP A 77 13.13 -5.80 -11.39
N LEU A 78 12.26 -6.27 -10.49
CA LEU A 78 11.72 -7.64 -10.49
C LEU A 78 10.98 -7.98 -11.78
N LEU A 79 10.29 -7.01 -12.37
CA LEU A 79 9.50 -7.18 -13.60
C LEU A 79 10.23 -6.76 -14.87
N GLY A 80 11.56 -6.58 -14.79
CA GLY A 80 12.41 -6.32 -15.94
C GLY A 80 12.18 -4.97 -16.63
N ALA A 81 11.63 -3.99 -15.91
CA ALA A 81 11.44 -2.60 -16.36
C ALA A 81 12.77 -1.83 -16.49
N LYS A 82 13.87 -2.38 -15.95
CA LYS A 82 15.22 -1.81 -15.98
C LYS A 82 15.27 -0.38 -15.41
N PRO A 83 15.17 -0.21 -14.08
CA PRO A 83 15.35 1.11 -13.49
C PRO A 83 16.77 1.62 -13.77
N VAL A 84 16.89 2.88 -14.21
CA VAL A 84 18.17 3.50 -14.59
C VAL A 84 18.55 4.67 -13.69
N SER A 85 17.60 5.24 -12.96
CA SER A 85 17.87 6.29 -11.98
C SER A 85 16.84 6.27 -10.85
N LEU A 86 17.30 6.66 -9.66
CA LEU A 86 16.49 6.94 -8.47
C LEU A 86 16.96 8.32 -7.96
N ASP A 87 16.09 9.31 -8.06
CA ASP A 87 16.35 10.68 -7.61
C ASP A 87 15.44 10.98 -6.43
N LEU A 88 16.02 11.48 -5.34
CA LEU A 88 15.33 11.85 -4.09
C LEU A 88 15.49 13.35 -3.80
N ALA A 89 16.18 14.08 -4.67
CA ALA A 89 16.37 15.50 -4.50
C ALA A 89 15.11 16.24 -5.00
N PRO A 90 14.49 17.09 -4.17
CA PRO A 90 13.32 17.84 -4.59
C PRO A 90 13.71 18.79 -5.72
N ARG A 91 13.07 18.64 -6.88
CA ARG A 91 13.26 19.53 -8.04
C ARG A 91 11.98 20.29 -8.36
N ARG A 92 12.13 21.56 -8.70
CA ARG A 92 11.02 22.40 -9.15
C ARG A 92 10.83 22.23 -10.66
N VAL A 93 9.64 21.82 -11.07
CA VAL A 93 9.25 21.71 -12.48
C VAL A 93 8.03 22.60 -12.70
N GLY A 94 8.27 23.80 -13.25
CA GLY A 94 7.28 24.86 -13.35
C GLY A 94 6.78 25.31 -11.96
N ASP A 95 5.47 25.24 -11.76
CA ASP A 95 4.81 25.57 -10.49
C ASP A 95 4.64 24.39 -9.52
N ARG A 96 5.23 23.22 -9.84
CA ARG A 96 5.13 22.01 -9.00
C ARG A 96 6.50 21.58 -8.48
N TRP A 97 6.50 20.99 -7.30
CA TRP A 97 7.65 20.32 -6.72
C TRP A 97 7.52 18.81 -6.95
N ILE A 98 8.58 18.22 -7.48
CA ILE A 98 8.76 16.77 -7.59
C ILE A 98 9.74 16.39 -6.49
N LEU A 99 9.30 15.55 -5.55
CA LEU A 99 10.06 15.20 -4.35
C LEU A 99 11.01 14.02 -4.58
N GLY A 100 10.65 13.14 -5.52
CA GLY A 100 11.44 12.01 -5.94
C GLY A 100 11.01 11.55 -7.33
N SER A 101 11.84 10.74 -7.99
CA SER A 101 11.45 10.04 -9.21
C SER A 101 12.36 8.86 -9.51
N VAL A 102 11.76 7.78 -10.00
CA VAL A 102 12.47 6.68 -10.68
C VAL A 102 12.28 6.75 -12.18
N SER A 103 13.36 6.54 -12.95
CA SER A 103 13.29 6.38 -14.40
C SER A 103 13.55 4.93 -14.81
N PHE A 104 12.87 4.49 -15.87
CA PHE A 104 12.94 3.13 -16.38
C PHE A 104 13.31 3.12 -17.86
N ALA A 105 14.21 2.21 -18.27
CA ALA A 105 14.61 2.06 -19.66
C ALA A 105 13.71 1.09 -20.46
N ARG A 106 12.87 0.28 -19.79
CA ARG A 106 12.12 -0.80 -20.45
C ARG A 106 10.71 -1.01 -19.89
N ILE A 107 9.91 0.03 -19.89
CA ILE A 107 8.47 -0.10 -19.61
C ILE A 107 7.74 -0.67 -20.83
N ASN A 108 6.90 -1.67 -20.61
CA ASN A 108 6.05 -2.30 -21.62
C ASN A 108 4.67 -2.63 -21.02
N ILE A 109 3.76 -3.12 -21.86
CA ILE A 109 2.37 -3.37 -21.46
C ILE A 109 2.19 -4.44 -20.36
N LEU A 110 3.17 -5.33 -20.15
CA LEU A 110 3.07 -6.38 -19.14
C LEU A 110 3.54 -5.89 -17.76
N ASN A 111 4.62 -5.10 -17.72
CA ASN A 111 5.22 -4.63 -16.47
C ASN A 111 4.78 -3.22 -16.05
N ALA A 112 4.14 -2.44 -16.92
CA ALA A 112 3.75 -1.06 -16.64
C ALA A 112 2.76 -0.95 -15.46
N ALA A 113 1.67 -1.72 -15.43
CA ALA A 113 0.69 -1.67 -14.33
C ALA A 113 1.30 -2.03 -12.97
N PRO A 114 1.93 -3.19 -12.79
CA PRO A 114 2.49 -3.53 -11.48
C PRO A 114 3.63 -2.60 -11.07
N THR A 115 4.43 -2.08 -12.01
CA THR A 115 5.48 -1.09 -11.68
C THR A 115 4.90 0.26 -11.30
N ALA A 116 3.87 0.75 -12.01
CA ALA A 116 3.26 2.05 -11.73
C ALA A 116 2.38 2.04 -10.47
N PHE A 117 1.71 0.92 -10.17
CA PHE A 117 0.91 0.79 -8.96
C PHE A 117 1.68 0.18 -7.78
N ALA A 118 2.99 -0.01 -7.91
CA ALA A 118 3.86 -0.55 -6.87
C ALA A 118 3.74 0.15 -5.50
N PRO A 119 3.55 1.49 -5.41
CA PRO A 119 3.37 2.16 -4.12
C PRO A 119 2.19 1.66 -3.29
N LEU A 120 1.18 1.04 -3.92
CA LEU A 120 0.07 0.44 -3.20
C LEU A 120 0.51 -0.72 -2.29
N LEU A 121 1.66 -1.35 -2.56
CA LEU A 121 2.27 -2.36 -1.68
C LEU A 121 2.66 -1.79 -0.31
N MET A 122 2.78 -0.46 -0.18
CA MET A 122 3.02 0.16 1.12
C MET A 122 1.85 -0.03 2.09
N LEU A 123 0.62 -0.28 1.61
CA LEU A 123 -0.54 -0.57 2.47
C LEU A 123 -0.43 -1.92 3.20
N PRO A 124 -0.20 -3.07 2.53
CA PRO A 124 0.03 -4.33 3.24
C PRO A 124 1.30 -4.29 4.10
N ILE A 125 2.34 -3.54 3.69
CA ILE A 125 3.52 -3.32 4.53
C ILE A 125 3.15 -2.52 5.79
N ALA A 126 2.38 -1.44 5.66
CA ALA A 126 1.90 -0.65 6.80
C ALA A 126 1.07 -1.50 7.76
N TRP A 127 0.18 -2.33 7.23
CA TRP A 127 -0.61 -3.27 8.02
C TRP A 127 0.26 -4.28 8.77
N TRP A 128 1.25 -4.86 8.10
CA TRP A 128 2.20 -5.78 8.73
C TRP A 128 2.99 -5.10 9.85
N LEU A 129 3.51 -3.89 9.62
CA LEU A 129 4.20 -3.10 10.64
C LEU A 129 3.28 -2.73 11.80
N PHE A 130 2.00 -2.42 11.52
CA PHE A 130 1.01 -2.11 12.54
C PHE A 130 0.81 -3.28 13.52
N GLN A 131 0.71 -4.50 12.98
CA GLN A 131 0.44 -5.71 13.75
C GLN A 131 1.68 -6.27 14.45
N HIS A 132 2.82 -6.30 13.74
CA HIS A 132 4.01 -7.00 14.22
C HIS A 132 5.07 -6.10 14.84
N TRP A 133 4.92 -4.77 14.74
CA TRP A 133 5.85 -3.83 15.35
C TRP A 133 5.15 -2.81 16.22
N LEU A 134 4.27 -1.97 15.65
CA LEU A 134 3.65 -0.84 16.36
C LEU A 134 2.85 -1.27 17.60
N THR A 135 1.96 -2.24 17.45
CA THR A 135 1.14 -2.72 18.57
C THR A 135 1.99 -3.43 19.64
N PRO A 136 2.91 -4.36 19.29
CA PRO A 136 3.81 -4.99 20.26
C PRO A 136 4.66 -4.02 21.08
N VAL A 137 5.25 -2.99 20.47
CA VAL A 137 6.10 -2.04 21.22
C VAL A 137 5.30 -1.16 22.18
N PHE A 138 4.02 -0.89 21.88
CA PHE A 138 3.10 -0.24 22.82
C PHE A 138 2.87 -1.11 24.06
N VAL A 139 2.54 -2.39 23.84
CA VAL A 139 2.27 -3.35 24.91
C VAL A 139 3.52 -3.59 25.77
N ALA A 140 4.70 -3.56 25.16
CA ALA A 140 5.98 -3.66 25.86
C ALA A 140 6.36 -2.39 26.66
N GLY A 141 5.60 -1.29 26.53
CA GLY A 141 5.89 -0.02 27.22
C GLY A 141 7.03 0.80 26.60
N HIS A 142 7.49 0.45 25.40
CA HIS A 142 8.58 1.14 24.70
C HIS A 142 8.03 2.37 23.94
N TYR A 143 7.62 3.41 24.67
CA TYR A 143 6.86 4.52 24.06
C TYR A 143 7.65 5.34 23.02
N ALA A 144 8.97 5.45 23.14
CA ALA A 144 9.78 6.14 22.14
C ALA A 144 9.79 5.38 20.80
N GLU A 145 9.97 4.06 20.85
CA GLU A 145 9.88 3.18 19.68
C GLU A 145 8.47 3.14 19.11
N TRP A 146 7.45 3.17 19.96
CA TRP A 146 6.05 3.25 19.57
C TRP A 146 5.74 4.50 18.75
N VAL A 147 6.22 5.67 19.20
CA VAL A 147 6.06 6.93 18.46
C VAL A 147 6.75 6.86 17.10
N LEU A 148 7.96 6.31 17.03
CA LEU A 148 8.72 6.12 15.78
C LEU A 148 8.02 5.13 14.82
N ALA A 149 7.57 3.99 15.33
CA ALA A 149 6.83 3.00 14.55
C ALA A 149 5.53 3.61 13.99
N GLY A 150 4.83 4.41 14.79
CA GLY A 150 3.59 5.08 14.37
C GLY A 150 3.86 6.10 13.27
N TYR A 151 4.99 6.82 13.35
CA TYR A 151 5.43 7.73 12.30
C TYR A 151 5.69 6.98 10.98
N LEU A 152 6.44 5.88 11.03
CA LEU A 152 6.77 5.09 9.82
C LEU A 152 5.54 4.42 9.20
N VAL A 153 4.62 3.88 10.01
CA VAL A 153 3.32 3.38 9.54
C VAL A 153 2.53 4.52 8.89
N GLY A 154 2.52 5.71 9.52
CA GLY A 154 1.92 6.92 8.96
C GLY A 154 2.52 7.31 7.61
N CYS A 155 3.84 7.28 7.46
CA CYS A 155 4.54 7.52 6.19
C CYS A 155 4.11 6.50 5.12
N CYS A 156 4.03 5.21 5.46
CA CYS A 156 3.61 4.17 4.53
C CYS A 156 2.19 4.41 4.01
N VAL A 157 1.24 4.74 4.90
CA VAL A 157 -0.15 5.02 4.53
C VAL A 157 -0.28 6.33 3.77
N PHE A 158 0.46 7.36 4.16
CA PHE A 158 0.40 8.67 3.50
C PHE A 158 0.98 8.64 2.08
N SER A 159 2.08 7.90 1.89
CA SER A 159 2.83 7.86 0.62
C SER A 159 2.43 6.70 -0.30
N CYS A 160 1.44 5.87 0.03
CA CYS A 160 1.05 4.74 -0.83
C CYS A 160 0.28 5.15 -2.10
N LEU A 161 -0.22 6.39 -2.17
CA LEU A 161 -1.07 6.82 -3.27
C LEU A 161 -0.23 7.04 -4.54
N PRO A 162 -0.57 6.38 -5.67
CA PRO A 162 0.13 6.58 -6.93
C PRO A 162 -0.07 8.01 -7.43
N SER A 163 0.95 8.57 -8.08
CA SER A 163 0.87 9.89 -8.69
C SER A 163 0.00 9.87 -9.95
N TRP A 164 -0.29 11.06 -10.47
CA TRP A 164 -1.01 11.18 -11.74
C TRP A 164 -0.23 10.59 -12.93
N ILE A 165 1.11 10.64 -12.88
CA ILE A 165 1.97 10.04 -13.91
C ILE A 165 1.85 8.52 -13.85
N ASP A 166 1.84 7.95 -12.65
CA ASP A 166 1.72 6.51 -12.44
C ASP A 166 0.38 5.98 -12.94
N ILE A 167 -0.71 6.69 -12.63
CA ILE A 167 -2.04 6.33 -13.13
C ILE A 167 -2.05 6.32 -14.66
N LYS A 168 -1.50 7.37 -15.30
CA LYS A 168 -1.42 7.43 -16.77
C LYS A 168 -0.60 6.29 -17.36
N LEU A 169 0.53 5.95 -16.75
CA LEU A 169 1.43 4.90 -17.23
C LEU A 169 0.85 3.50 -17.02
N GLY A 170 0.24 3.25 -15.85
CA GLY A 170 -0.25 1.95 -15.44
C GLY A 170 -1.61 1.58 -16.02
N THR A 171 -2.51 2.55 -16.26
CA THR A 171 -3.91 2.28 -16.67
C THR A 171 -4.03 1.42 -17.94
N PRO A 172 -3.34 1.70 -19.05
CA PRO A 172 -3.45 0.87 -20.26
C PRO A 172 -3.07 -0.59 -20.01
N SER A 173 -1.99 -0.81 -19.25
CA SER A 173 -1.54 -2.14 -18.85
C SER A 173 -2.52 -2.82 -17.90
N ALA A 174 -3.13 -2.07 -16.98
CA ALA A 174 -4.11 -2.60 -16.04
C ALA A 174 -5.38 -3.06 -16.76
N LEU A 175 -5.82 -2.35 -17.81
CA LEU A 175 -6.95 -2.77 -18.63
C LEU A 175 -6.65 -4.08 -19.38
N VAL A 176 -5.43 -4.27 -19.87
CA VAL A 176 -5.02 -5.54 -20.49
C VAL A 176 -5.05 -6.68 -19.47
N TRP A 177 -4.48 -6.48 -18.28
CA TRP A 177 -4.52 -7.48 -17.20
C TRP A 177 -5.95 -7.78 -16.74
N ALA A 178 -6.82 -6.77 -16.65
CA ALA A 178 -8.22 -6.96 -16.30
C ALA A 178 -8.97 -7.78 -17.36
N GLY A 179 -8.73 -7.50 -18.65
CA GLY A 179 -9.31 -8.27 -19.75
C GLY A 179 -8.86 -9.74 -19.76
N LEU A 180 -7.56 -9.98 -19.55
CA LEU A 180 -7.00 -11.33 -19.44
C LEU A 180 -7.57 -12.08 -18.23
N GLY A 181 -7.62 -11.41 -17.07
CA GLY A 181 -8.17 -11.99 -15.84
C GLY A 181 -9.66 -12.33 -15.97
N TYR A 182 -10.45 -11.42 -16.56
CA TYR A 182 -11.86 -11.67 -16.85
C TYR A 182 -12.06 -12.86 -17.80
N GLY A 183 -11.29 -12.92 -18.89
CA GLY A 183 -11.36 -14.03 -19.84
C GLY A 183 -11.00 -15.37 -19.20
N ALA A 184 -9.94 -15.40 -18.39
CA ALA A 184 -9.53 -16.60 -17.66
C ALA A 184 -10.61 -17.06 -16.67
N TRP A 185 -11.15 -16.12 -15.87
CA TRP A 185 -12.25 -16.41 -14.93
C TRP A 185 -13.48 -16.96 -15.63
N HIS A 186 -13.91 -16.32 -16.72
CA HIS A 186 -15.05 -16.77 -17.50
C HIS A 186 -14.82 -18.16 -18.10
N SER A 187 -13.61 -18.44 -18.60
CA SER A 187 -13.27 -19.77 -19.14
C SER A 187 -13.27 -20.86 -18.07
N TRP A 188 -12.82 -20.54 -16.85
CA TRP A 188 -12.83 -21.47 -15.71
C TRP A 188 -14.26 -21.82 -15.28
N MET A 189 -15.18 -20.86 -15.33
CA MET A 189 -16.59 -21.12 -15.00
C MET A 189 -17.33 -22.02 -16.00
N LEU A 190 -16.78 -22.21 -17.21
CA LEU A 190 -17.38 -23.00 -18.27
C LEU A 190 -16.88 -24.46 -18.32
N VAL A 191 -15.90 -24.82 -17.48
CA VAL A 191 -15.32 -26.17 -17.35
C VAL A 191 -15.84 -26.83 -16.08
#